data_AF-A0A094CW25-F1
#
_entry.id   AF-A0A094CW25-F1
#
_cell.length_a   1.000
_cell.length_b   1.000
_cell.length_c   1.000
_cell.angle_alpha   90.00
_cell.angle_beta   90.00
_cell.angle_gamma   90.00
#
_symmetry.space_group_name_H-M   'P 1'
#
loop_
_entity.id
_entity.type
_entity.pdbx_description
1 polymer ?
#
loop_
_entity_poly.entity_id
_entity_poly.type
_entity_poly.pdbx_seq_one_letter_code
_entity_poly.pdbx_strand_id
1 'polypeptide(L)'
;MLSRLFTLTILALSVVVSSSTLPVVDETAATIVKRQCKPVCCDLLVKAHDNSLDGVSCSPGGVDCAFTGQLTACCALLIPGSTNARGCTESS
;
A
#
# COMPACT_ATOMS: atom_id res chain seq x y z
N MET A 1 -49.26 -17.81 -37.46
CA MET A 1 -49.03 -16.68 -36.51
C MET A 1 -47.81 -17.04 -35.68
N LEU A 2 -46.60 -16.87 -36.24
CA LEU A 2 -45.68 -15.74 -36.03
C LEU A 2 -45.45 -15.36 -34.55
N SER A 3 -44.30 -15.85 -34.06
CA SER A 3 -43.25 -15.07 -33.39
C SER A 3 -43.57 -14.35 -32.08
N ARG A 4 -42.89 -14.75 -30.99
CA ARG A 4 -42.05 -13.85 -30.17
C ARG A 4 -40.86 -14.62 -29.60
N LEU A 5 -39.80 -14.78 -30.40
CA LEU A 5 -38.46 -14.99 -29.84
C LEU A 5 -38.09 -13.72 -29.07
N PHE A 6 -37.85 -13.86 -27.76
CA PHE A 6 -37.24 -12.79 -26.98
C PHE A 6 -35.76 -12.69 -27.32
N THR A 7 -35.45 -11.70 -28.16
CA THR A 7 -34.13 -11.11 -28.31
C THR A 7 -33.83 -10.23 -27.09
N LEU A 8 -32.78 -10.55 -26.35
CA LEU A 8 -32.00 -9.56 -25.59
C LEU A 8 -30.50 -9.83 -25.80
N THR A 9 -29.98 -9.10 -26.80
CA THR A 9 -28.69 -8.38 -26.87
C THR A 9 -27.69 -8.61 -25.72
N ILE A 10 -26.58 -9.33 -25.98
CA ILE A 10 -25.21 -8.83 -26.29
C ILE A 10 -24.69 -7.75 -25.32
N LEU A 11 -23.65 -8.06 -24.54
CA LEU A 11 -22.32 -7.42 -24.62
C LEU A 11 -21.42 -7.83 -23.44
N ALA A 12 -20.28 -8.40 -23.83
CA ALA A 12 -19.11 -8.72 -23.05
C ALA A 12 -18.80 -7.71 -21.93
N LEU A 13 -18.76 -8.19 -20.68
CA LEU A 13 -17.88 -7.60 -19.69
C LEU A 13 -16.48 -8.15 -19.95
N SER A 14 -15.77 -7.47 -20.86
CA SER A 14 -14.32 -7.60 -20.98
C SER A 14 -13.73 -7.13 -19.65
N VAL A 15 -13.31 -8.06 -18.81
CA VAL A 15 -12.52 -7.73 -17.63
C VAL A 15 -11.21 -7.17 -18.17
N VAL A 16 -11.06 -5.85 -18.10
CA VAL A 16 -9.79 -5.18 -18.40
C VAL A 16 -8.88 -5.49 -17.22
N VAL A 17 -8.31 -6.69 -17.19
CA VAL A 17 -7.15 -6.97 -16.35
C VAL A 17 -5.98 -6.29 -17.05
N SER A 18 -5.80 -5.02 -16.75
CA SER A 18 -4.51 -4.37 -16.89
C SER A 18 -3.55 -5.03 -15.91
N SER A 19 -3.09 -6.25 -16.22
CA SER A 19 -1.84 -6.76 -15.67
C SER A 19 -0.74 -5.95 -16.34
N SER A 20 -0.49 -4.78 -15.78
CA SER A 20 0.76 -4.06 -15.95
C SER A 20 1.87 -5.08 -15.73
N THR A 21 2.56 -5.46 -16.80
CA THR A 21 3.83 -6.15 -16.72
C THR A 21 4.79 -5.22 -16.00
N LEU A 22 4.79 -5.25 -14.67
CA LEU A 22 5.87 -4.69 -13.88
C LEU A 22 7.11 -5.51 -14.25
N PRO A 23 8.24 -4.85 -14.57
CA PRO A 23 9.43 -5.54 -15.03
C PRO A 23 9.81 -6.59 -13.98
N VAL A 24 10.25 -7.75 -14.46
CA VAL A 24 11.00 -8.72 -13.65
C VAL A 24 12.24 -7.97 -13.15
N VAL A 25 12.09 -7.32 -12.00
CA VAL A 25 13.20 -6.79 -11.21
C VAL A 25 13.77 -8.02 -10.53
N ASP A 26 14.82 -8.55 -11.16
CA ASP A 26 15.87 -9.39 -10.59
C ASP A 26 15.67 -9.70 -9.08
N GLU A 27 15.01 -10.82 -8.77
CA GLU A 27 14.72 -11.27 -7.40
C GLU A 27 16.00 -11.42 -6.55
N THR A 28 17.16 -11.55 -7.21
CA THR A 28 18.46 -11.75 -6.57
C THR A 28 19.12 -10.45 -6.09
N ALA A 29 18.96 -9.32 -6.80
CA ALA A 29 19.51 -8.03 -6.36
C ALA A 29 18.58 -7.26 -5.40
N ALA A 30 17.26 -7.48 -5.47
CA ALA A 30 16.28 -6.85 -4.58
C ALA A 30 16.35 -7.35 -3.12
N THR A 31 16.98 -8.50 -2.89
CA THR A 31 17.09 -9.11 -1.55
C THR A 31 18.10 -8.38 -0.65
N ILE A 32 19.13 -7.73 -1.23
CA ILE A 32 20.21 -7.09 -0.45
C ILE A 32 19.93 -5.60 -0.17
N VAL A 33 19.07 -4.97 -0.98
CA VAL A 33 18.53 -3.62 -0.72
C VAL A 33 17.05 -3.71 -0.36
N LYS A 34 16.69 -4.69 0.50
CA LYS A 34 15.55 -4.47 1.39
C LYS A 34 15.89 -3.19 2.16
N ARG A 35 15.32 -2.05 1.74
CA ARG A 35 15.29 -0.84 2.57
C ARG A 35 14.95 -1.35 3.96
N GLN A 36 15.85 -1.14 4.93
CA GLN A 36 15.66 -1.50 6.33
C GLN A 36 14.56 -0.61 6.91
N CYS A 37 13.37 -0.65 6.31
CA CYS A 37 12.22 0.06 6.79
C CYS A 37 11.72 -0.77 7.97
N LYS A 38 11.51 -0.06 9.07
CA LYS A 38 10.97 -0.64 10.28
C LYS A 38 9.45 -0.62 10.13
N PRO A 39 8.79 -1.78 10.20
CA PRO A 39 7.34 -1.81 10.21
C PRO A 39 6.85 -1.11 11.50
N VAL A 40 5.84 -0.26 11.35
CA VAL A 40 5.27 0.55 12.42
C VAL A 40 3.77 0.68 12.26
N CYS A 41 3.09 0.95 13.37
CA CYS A 41 1.70 1.34 13.39
C CYS A 41 1.62 2.83 13.71
N CYS A 42 1.06 3.63 12.81
CA CYS A 42 0.93 5.09 12.98
C CYS A 42 -0.55 5.49 12.92
N ASP A 43 -0.96 6.48 13.71
CA ASP A 43 -2.33 7.01 13.62
C ASP A 43 -2.61 7.63 12.24
N LEU A 44 -1.59 8.26 11.66
CA LEU A 44 -1.68 8.92 10.35
C LEU A 44 -0.29 9.14 9.73
N LEU A 45 -0.29 9.27 8.40
CA LEU A 45 0.86 9.66 7.60
C LEU A 45 0.63 11.07 7.05
N VAL A 46 1.57 11.98 7.29
CA VAL A 46 1.55 13.35 6.79
C VAL A 46 2.62 13.54 5.72
N LYS A 47 2.29 14.29 4.69
CA LYS A 47 3.26 14.66 3.64
C LYS A 47 4.10 15.84 4.11
N ALA A 48 5.40 15.64 4.20
CA ALA A 48 6.37 16.67 4.53
C ALA A 48 6.67 17.58 3.32
N HIS A 49 7.36 18.69 3.56
CA HIS A 49 7.67 19.71 2.55
C HIS A 49 8.51 19.18 1.37
N ASP A 50 9.34 18.16 1.63
CA ASP A 50 10.18 17.47 0.64
C ASP A 50 9.44 16.36 -0.13
N ASN A 51 8.11 16.28 0.01
CA ASN A 51 7.25 15.20 -0.49
C ASN A 51 7.48 13.82 0.13
N SER A 52 8.32 13.70 1.18
CA SER A 52 8.38 12.47 1.97
C SER A 52 7.12 12.32 2.84
N LEU A 53 6.83 11.11 3.31
CA LEU A 53 5.78 10.91 4.31
C LEU A 53 6.45 10.77 5.68
N ASP A 54 5.93 11.50 6.65
CA ASP A 54 6.25 11.36 8.06
C ASP A 54 5.07 10.70 8.77
N GLY A 55 5.36 9.80 9.69
CA GLY A 55 4.35 9.16 10.52
C GLY A 55 4.17 9.93 11.83
N VAL A 56 2.91 10.11 12.23
CA VAL A 56 2.55 10.75 13.51
C VAL A 56 1.99 9.70 14.45
N SER A 57 2.40 9.78 15.73
CA SER A 57 1.90 8.87 16.77
C SER A 57 2.11 7.40 16.38
N CYS A 58 3.35 7.08 16.01
CA CYS A 58 3.80 5.77 15.60
C CYS A 58 4.33 4.95 16.77
N SER A 59 4.11 3.65 16.68
CA SER A 59 4.65 2.62 17.57
C SER A 59 5.33 1.51 16.77
N PRO A 60 6.35 0.83 17.33
CA PRO A 60 6.92 -0.36 16.70
C PRO A 60 5.82 -1.42 16.50
N GLY A 61 5.67 -1.95 15.28
CA GLY A 61 4.55 -2.85 14.96
C GLY A 61 4.52 -3.25 13.48
N GLY A 62 3.33 -3.34 12.89
CA GLY A 62 3.18 -3.38 11.42
C GLY A 62 2.48 -4.60 10.80
N VAL A 63 1.92 -5.52 11.59
CA VAL A 63 1.04 -6.58 11.04
C VAL A 63 -0.40 -6.39 11.51
N ASP A 64 -0.58 -5.91 12.75
CA ASP A 64 -1.88 -5.87 13.43
C ASP A 64 -2.33 -4.43 13.78
N CYS A 65 -1.83 -3.43 13.05
CA CYS A 65 -2.17 -2.02 13.33
C CYS A 65 -3.67 -1.73 13.17
N ALA A 66 -4.37 -2.48 12.31
CA ALA A 66 -5.81 -2.32 12.11
C ALA A 66 -6.62 -2.64 13.38
N PHE A 67 -6.14 -3.53 14.26
CA PHE A 67 -6.83 -3.86 15.53
C PHE A 67 -6.84 -2.68 16.50
N THR A 68 -5.83 -1.81 16.43
CA THR A 68 -5.74 -0.58 17.23
C THR A 68 -6.30 0.63 16.49
N GLY A 69 -6.83 0.45 15.27
CA GLY A 69 -7.32 1.54 14.41
C GLY A 69 -6.20 2.38 13.79
N GLN A 70 -4.97 1.86 13.75
CA GLN A 70 -3.80 2.52 13.20
C GLN A 70 -3.48 2.04 11.78
N LEU A 71 -2.77 2.87 11.03
CA LEU A 71 -2.27 2.56 9.71
C LEU A 71 -0.98 1.74 9.81
N THR A 72 -0.93 0.67 9.03
CA THR A 72 0.31 -0.08 8.82
C THR A 72 1.22 0.70 7.87
N ALA A 73 2.39 1.08 8.33
CA ALA A 73 3.38 1.80 7.54
C ALA A 73 4.76 1.20 7.70
N CYS A 74 5.63 1.42 6.72
CA CYS A 74 7.05 1.11 6.83
C CYS A 74 7.86 2.41 6.84
N CYS A 75 8.59 2.68 7.91
CA CYS A 75 9.34 3.93 8.07
C CYS A 75 10.84 3.69 8.17
N ALA A 76 11.64 4.61 7.63
CA ALA A 76 13.10 4.53 7.70
C ALA A 76 13.61 4.71 9.14
N LEU A 77 12.97 5.59 9.93
CA LEU A 77 13.41 5.93 11.28
C LEU A 77 12.23 6.33 12.16
N LEU A 78 12.14 5.78 13.37
CA LEU A 78 11.38 6.39 14.46
C LEU A 78 12.27 7.41 15.17
N ILE A 79 11.77 8.62 15.38
CA ILE A 79 12.54 9.70 16.00
C ILE A 79 12.74 9.37 17.49
N PRO A 80 13.97 9.19 17.98
CA PRO A 80 14.21 8.85 19.38
C PRO A 80 13.71 9.97 20.30
N GLY A 81 12.96 9.60 21.35
CA GLY A 81 12.33 10.56 22.27
C GLY A 81 11.00 11.16 21.75
N SER A 82 10.50 10.68 20.62
CA SER A 82 9.19 11.06 20.06
C SER A 82 8.43 9.80 19.61
N THR A 83 7.13 9.93 19.41
CA THR A 83 6.31 8.91 18.73
C THR A 83 6.28 9.12 17.22
N ASN A 84 6.95 10.12 16.66
CA ASN A 84 6.92 10.37 15.23
C ASN A 84 7.95 9.53 14.47
N ALA A 85 7.68 9.26 13.21
CA ALA A 85 8.56 8.53 12.29
C ALA A 85 8.79 9.33 11.00
N ARG A 86 9.91 9.05 10.32
CA ARG A 86 10.30 9.72 9.07
C ARG A 86 10.54 8.73 7.94
N GLY A 87 10.34 9.22 6.72
CA GLY A 87 10.58 8.43 5.51
C GLY A 87 9.68 7.20 5.46
N CYS A 88 8.41 7.41 5.78
CA CYS A 88 7.37 6.41 5.81
C CYS A 88 6.83 6.13 4.41
N THR A 89 6.32 4.93 4.22
CA THR A 89 5.50 4.53 3.09
C THR A 89 4.32 3.75 3.62
N GLU A 90 3.14 3.98 3.04
CA GLU A 90 1.98 3.14 3.31
C GLU A 90 2.29 1.69 2.90
N SER A 91 2.02 0.75 3.79
CA SER A 91 2.18 -0.67 3.51
C SER A 91 0.77 -1.27 3.47
N SER A 92 0.20 -1.32 2.27
CA SER A 92 -1.14 -1.86 1.97
C SER A 92 -1.21 -3.37 2.11
#